data_AF-A0A3B5KLP5-F1
#
_entry.id   AF-A0A3B5KLP5-F1
#
_cell.length_a   1.000
_cell.length_b   1.000
_cell.length_c   1.000
_cell.angle_alpha   90.00
_cell.angle_beta   90.00
_cell.angle_gamma   90.00
#
_symmetry.space_group_name_H-M   'P 1'
#
loop_
_entity.id
_entity.type
_entity.pdbx_description
1 polymer ?
#
loop_
_entity_poly.entity_id
_entity_poly.type
_entity_poly.pdbx_seq_one_letter_code
_entity_poly.pdbx_strand_id
1 'polypeptide(L)' 'MHQLFSRVLGQRDLSRAGDLFSLEDTEIEDGLSEALDQIKDISCSPVSKHV' A
#
# COMPACT_ATOMS: atom_id res chain seq x y z
N MET A 1 -6.21 -9.19 -2.49
CA MET A 1 -7.14 -8.73 -1.44
C MET A 1 -6.27 -8.32 -0.25
N HIS A 2 -6.28 -7.03 0.13
CA HIS A 2 -5.25 -6.45 1.02
C HIS A 2 -5.20 -7.21 2.36
N GLN A 3 -4.01 -7.45 2.94
CA GLN A 3 -3.88 -8.26 4.16
C GLN A 3 -4.67 -7.69 5.33
N LEU A 4 -4.81 -6.37 5.40
CA LEU A 4 -5.65 -5.70 6.41
C LEU A 4 -7.12 -6.13 6.29
N PHE A 5 -7.66 -6.21 5.07
CA PHE A 5 -9.02 -6.68 4.82
C PHE A 5 -9.26 -8.13 5.27
N SER A 6 -8.24 -8.99 5.16
CA SER A 6 -8.35 -10.38 5.65
C SER A 6 -8.39 -10.45 7.18
N ARG A 7 -7.70 -9.53 7.89
CA ARG A 7 -7.76 -9.41 9.36
C ARG A 7 -9.10 -8.86 9.86
N VAL A 8 -9.67 -7.86 9.18
CA VAL A 8 -11.02 -7.32 9.44
C VAL A 8 -12.07 -8.43 9.42
N LEU A 9 -12.07 -9.27 8.39
CA LEU A 9 -13.10 -10.29 8.20
C LEU A 9 -12.95 -11.48 9.17
N GLY A 10 -11.76 -11.68 9.75
CA GLY A 10 -11.49 -12.73 10.73
C GLY A 10 -11.83 -12.36 12.18
N GLN A 11 -11.86 -11.08 12.54
CA GLN A 11 -12.23 -10.61 13.87
C GLN A 11 -13.60 -9.94 13.89
N ARG A 12 -14.50 -10.48 14.73
CA ARG A 12 -15.93 -10.17 14.74
C ARG A 12 -16.31 -8.80 15.33
N ASP A 13 -15.36 -8.08 15.94
CA ASP A 13 -15.60 -6.80 16.58
C ASP A 13 -14.79 -5.68 15.91
N LEU A 14 -15.40 -5.08 14.89
CA LEU A 14 -14.85 -3.98 14.11
C LEU A 14 -14.94 -2.62 14.83
N SER A 15 -15.54 -2.56 16.03
CA SER A 15 -15.59 -1.34 16.82
C SER A 15 -14.20 -0.80 17.17
N ARG A 16 -13.20 -1.68 17.20
CA ARG A 16 -11.78 -1.36 17.43
C ARG A 16 -10.92 -1.37 16.16
N ALA A 17 -11.54 -1.36 14.99
CA ALA A 17 -10.81 -1.29 13.72
C ALA A 17 -9.86 -0.07 13.68
N GLY A 18 -10.25 1.06 14.29
CA GLY A 18 -9.37 2.24 14.44
C GLY A 18 -8.04 1.93 15.12
N ASP A 19 -8.06 1.15 16.23
CA ASP A 19 -6.83 0.71 16.91
C ASP A 19 -6.09 -0.37 16.10
N LEU A 20 -6.82 -1.26 15.41
CA LEU A 20 -6.27 -2.41 14.67
C LEU A 20 -5.61 -2.01 13.34
N PHE A 21 -6.00 -0.89 12.77
CA PHE A 21 -5.53 -0.36 11.47
C PHE A 21 -4.90 1.03 11.61
N SER A 22 -4.59 1.46 12.83
CA SER A 22 -3.81 2.67 13.02
C SER A 22 -2.42 2.44 12.43
N LEU A 23 -2.06 3.28 11.47
CA LEU A 23 -0.72 3.37 10.89
C LEU A 23 -0.09 4.67 11.38
N GLU A 24 1.22 4.65 11.58
CA GLU A 24 1.94 5.89 11.82
C GLU A 24 2.02 6.70 10.52
N ASP A 25 1.99 8.04 10.63
CA ASP A 25 2.09 8.92 9.46
C ASP A 25 3.34 8.61 8.62
N THR A 26 4.44 8.23 9.27
CA THR A 26 5.69 7.79 8.62
C THR A 26 5.51 6.54 7.76
N GLU A 27 4.70 5.56 8.19
CA GLU A 27 4.44 4.36 7.38
C GLU A 27 3.62 4.69 6.12
N ILE A 28 2.73 5.69 6.22
CA ILE A 28 1.96 6.19 5.07
C ILE A 28 2.89 6.93 4.11
N GLU A 29 3.73 7.84 4.61
CA GLU A 29 4.69 8.60 3.82
C GLU A 29 5.70 7.70 3.11
N ASP A 30 6.22 6.68 3.78
CA ASP A 30 7.15 5.70 3.22
C ASP A 30 6.49 4.93 2.07
N GLY A 31 5.27 4.41 2.28
CA GLY A 31 4.52 3.68 1.26
C GLY A 31 4.19 4.54 0.04
N LEU A 32 3.83 5.82 0.25
CA LEU A 32 3.60 6.77 -0.84
C LEU A 32 4.89 7.08 -1.60
N SER A 33 6.01 7.26 -0.90
CA SER A 33 7.30 7.53 -1.51
C SER A 33 7.77 6.35 -2.36
N GLU A 34 7.64 5.12 -1.85
CA GLU A 34 7.95 3.90 -2.61
C GLU A 34 7.09 3.78 -3.88
N ALA A 35 5.78 4.03 -3.76
CA ALA A 35 4.88 3.98 -4.90
C ALA A 35 5.24 5.02 -5.98
N LEU A 36 5.64 6.23 -5.58
CA LEU A 36 6.08 7.28 -6.49
C LEU A 36 7.39 6.92 -7.19
N ASP A 37 8.34 6.32 -6.48
CA ASP A 37 9.60 5.84 -7.07
C ASP A 37 9.34 4.73 -8.10
N GLN A 38 8.43 3.78 -7.81
CA GLN A 38 8.03 2.76 -8.78
C GLN A 38 7.36 3.37 -10.02
N ILE A 39 6.48 4.36 -9.85
CA ILE A 39 5.86 5.08 -10.98
C ILE A 39 6.92 5.77 -11.82
N LYS A 40 7.91 6.40 -11.19
CA LYS A 40 9.04 7.05 -11.86
C LYS A 40 9.86 6.03 -12.65
N ASP A 41 10.18 4.88 -12.06
CA ASP A 41 10.91 3.82 -12.76
C ASP A 41 10.16 3.31 -13.98
N ILE A 42 8.84 3.10 -13.88
CA ILE A 42 7.99 2.72 -15.02
C ILE A 42 7.98 3.83 -16.09
N SER A 43 7.77 5.07 -15.67
CA SER A 43 7.61 6.22 -16.58
C SER A 43 8.90 6.60 -17.30
N CYS A 44 10.05 6.39 -16.64
CA CYS A 44 11.37 6.66 -17.18
C CYS A 44 12.03 5.42 -17.79
N SER A 45 11.39 4.24 -17.66
CA SER A 45 11.88 3.05 -18.35
C SER A 45 11.85 3.28 -19.87
N PRO A 46 12.95 2.97 -20.58
CA PRO A 46 12.90 3.02 -22.03
C PRO A 46 11.84 2.02 -22.49
N VAL A 47 10.88 2.48 -23.30
CA VAL A 47 10.00 1.56 -24.04
C VAL A 47 10.93 0.62 -24.79
N SER A 48 10.98 -0.64 -24.36
CA SER A 48 11.65 -1.70 -25.09
C SER A 48 10.88 -1.83 -26.40
N LYS A 49 11.36 -1.12 -27.43
CA LYS A 49 10.92 -1.32 -28.81
C LYS A 49 11.48 -2.67 -29.23
N HIS A 50 10.80 -3.74 -28.83
CA HIS A 50 10.95 -5.03 -29.48
C HIS A 50 10.29 -4.93 -30.86
N VAL A 51 11.16 -4.79 -31.86
CA VAL A 51 10.99 -5.03 -33.31
C VAL A 51 9.93 -4.19 -34.03
#